data_AF-A0A0F2M7M6-F1
#
_entry.id   AF-A0A0F2M7M6-F1
#
_cell.length_a   1.000
_cell.length_b   1.000
_cell.length_c   1.000
_cell.angle_alpha   90.00
_cell.angle_beta   90.00
_cell.angle_gamma   90.00
#
_symmetry.space_group_name_H-M   'P 1'
#
loop_
_entity.id
_entity.type
_entity.pdbx_description
1 polymer ?
#
loop_
_entity_poly.entity_id
_entity_poly.type
_entity_poly.pdbx_seq_one_letter_code
_entity_poly.pdbx_strand_id
1 'polypeptide(L)'
;MVSFHLLGLTLAALAGQAVADCSRDTLQAAADAYLAAQEAGAIAGSAFQKLLDPAVTYRQNNKASSASAGIWSKALKLDHNRTTLDTTQCASYTELVSTAGPYVVGVQLRHASATDAASPINSVDAIVATTGDWAFNAAKTLSYIATEDWGTLAAADRSPRAVLQAAADAYLDMWSNSTAINAVPWGSPCARTEGSMHFSPSCTVGVPTSGSASAKITQRRYVIDETVGSADVFCSFAGALPDSHEFRLIGGKVRLVHTITV
;
A
#
# COMPACT_ATOMS: atom_id res chain seq x y z
N MET A 1 -14.45 -21.43 -70.79
CA MET A 1 -14.91 -20.38 -69.85
C MET A 1 -14.70 -20.94 -68.45
N VAL A 2 -13.72 -20.40 -67.72
CA VAL A 2 -13.24 -20.92 -66.43
C VAL A 2 -14.07 -20.31 -65.31
N SER A 3 -14.77 -21.16 -64.55
CA SER A 3 -15.55 -20.77 -63.37
C SER A 3 -14.63 -20.46 -62.19
N PHE A 4 -14.69 -19.25 -61.66
CA PHE A 4 -14.05 -18.87 -60.39
C PHE A 4 -15.04 -19.08 -59.25
N HIS A 5 -14.74 -20.02 -58.35
CA HIS A 5 -15.40 -20.12 -57.06
C HIS A 5 -14.72 -19.17 -56.07
N LEU A 6 -15.41 -18.09 -55.67
CA LEU A 6 -15.02 -17.25 -54.53
C LEU A 6 -15.26 -18.03 -53.24
N LEU A 7 -14.20 -18.47 -52.59
CA LEU A 7 -14.23 -18.95 -51.21
C LEU A 7 -14.27 -17.72 -50.28
N GLY A 8 -15.41 -17.48 -49.65
CA GLY A 8 -15.56 -16.42 -48.65
C GLY A 8 -14.82 -16.79 -47.37
N LEU A 9 -13.77 -16.04 -47.04
CA LEU A 9 -13.04 -16.16 -45.78
C LEU A 9 -13.82 -15.41 -44.69
N THR A 10 -14.51 -16.13 -43.81
CA THR A 10 -15.15 -15.57 -42.62
C THR A 10 -14.08 -15.26 -41.56
N LEU A 11 -13.80 -13.97 -41.36
CA LEU A 11 -12.99 -13.49 -40.23
C LEU A 11 -13.83 -13.65 -38.94
N ALA A 12 -13.53 -14.67 -38.14
CA ALA A 12 -14.07 -14.78 -36.79
C ALA A 12 -13.38 -13.70 -35.93
N ALA A 13 -14.13 -12.68 -35.53
CA ALA A 13 -13.68 -11.73 -34.52
C ALA A 13 -13.55 -12.48 -33.19
N LEU A 14 -12.33 -12.68 -32.71
CA LEU A 14 -12.10 -13.02 -31.30
C LEU A 14 -12.52 -11.81 -30.48
N ALA A 15 -13.75 -11.82 -29.96
CA ALA A 15 -14.08 -11.01 -28.80
C ALA A 15 -13.18 -11.50 -27.68
N GLY A 16 -12.09 -10.76 -27.40
CA GLY A 16 -11.32 -10.96 -26.18
C GLY A 16 -12.31 -10.84 -25.02
N GLN A 17 -12.54 -11.94 -24.31
CA GLN A 17 -13.22 -11.87 -23.03
C GLN A 17 -12.39 -10.91 -22.21
N ALA A 18 -12.97 -9.77 -21.81
CA ALA A 18 -12.39 -8.97 -20.76
C ALA A 18 -12.27 -9.91 -19.56
N VAL A 19 -11.06 -10.38 -19.28
CA VAL A 19 -10.73 -10.98 -18.00
C VAL A 19 -11.18 -9.95 -16.98
N ALA A 20 -11.84 -10.37 -15.90
CA ALA A 20 -12.26 -9.47 -14.85
C ALA A 20 -11.01 -8.91 -14.15
N ASP A 21 -10.34 -7.96 -14.81
CA ASP A 21 -9.24 -7.19 -14.29
C ASP A 21 -9.64 -6.67 -12.92
N CYS A 22 -8.70 -6.61 -11.99
CA CYS A 22 -8.97 -6.21 -10.63
C CYS A 22 -9.40 -4.76 -10.57
N SER A 23 -10.71 -4.57 -10.72
CA SER A 23 -11.31 -3.27 -10.92
C SER A 23 -11.09 -2.44 -9.65
N ARG A 24 -10.79 -1.15 -9.85
CA ARG A 24 -10.60 -0.23 -8.74
C ARG A 24 -11.81 -0.22 -7.82
N ASP A 25 -13.02 -0.24 -8.39
CA ASP A 25 -14.27 -0.24 -7.62
C ASP A 25 -14.39 -1.49 -6.73
N THR A 26 -14.02 -2.66 -7.23
CA THR A 26 -14.03 -3.90 -6.43
C THR A 26 -13.02 -3.84 -5.29
N LEU A 27 -11.78 -3.41 -5.57
CA LEU A 27 -10.73 -3.28 -4.56
C LEU A 27 -11.08 -2.22 -3.51
N GLN A 28 -11.71 -1.12 -3.94
CA GLN A 28 -12.20 -0.07 -3.04
C GLN A 28 -13.33 -0.59 -2.16
N ALA A 29 -14.33 -1.28 -2.72
CA ALA A 29 -15.42 -1.84 -1.94
C ALA A 29 -14.93 -2.85 -0.88
N ALA A 30 -13.88 -3.64 -1.19
CA ALA A 30 -13.24 -4.52 -0.22
C ALA A 30 -12.54 -3.75 0.91
N ALA A 31 -11.83 -2.66 0.57
CA ALA A 31 -11.22 -1.77 1.57
C ALA A 31 -12.28 -1.07 2.44
N ASP A 32 -13.38 -0.59 1.86
CA ASP A 32 -14.49 0.04 2.57
C ASP A 32 -15.17 -0.95 3.54
N ALA A 33 -15.35 -2.20 3.12
CA ALA A 33 -15.86 -3.25 4.00
C ALA A 33 -14.91 -3.52 5.17
N TYR A 34 -13.60 -3.55 4.92
CA TYR A 34 -12.59 -3.66 5.98
C TYR A 34 -12.66 -2.49 6.97
N LEU A 35 -12.72 -1.25 6.47
CA LEU A 35 -12.84 -0.03 7.27
C LEU A 35 -14.05 -0.10 8.21
N ALA A 36 -15.22 -0.43 7.68
CA ALA A 36 -16.44 -0.55 8.47
C ALA A 36 -16.33 -1.63 9.57
N ALA A 37 -15.68 -2.76 9.27
CA ALA A 37 -15.46 -3.82 10.26
C ALA A 37 -14.44 -3.41 11.34
N GLN A 38 -13.40 -2.66 10.96
CA GLN A 38 -12.38 -2.11 11.87
C GLN A 38 -12.97 -1.05 12.80
N GLU A 39 -13.86 -0.19 12.29
CA GLU A 39 -14.59 0.79 13.12
C GLU A 39 -15.48 0.11 14.17
N ALA A 40 -16.15 -0.97 13.78
CA ALA A 40 -16.95 -1.77 14.69
C ALA A 40 -16.12 -2.60 15.69
N GLY A 41 -14.84 -2.84 15.40
CA GLY A 41 -13.99 -3.75 16.17
C GLY A 41 -14.43 -5.21 16.09
N ALA A 42 -15.12 -5.57 15.02
CA ALA A 42 -15.77 -6.87 14.86
C ALA A 42 -15.70 -7.32 13.41
N ILE A 43 -14.77 -8.25 13.13
CA ILE A 43 -14.71 -8.93 11.83
C ILE A 43 -15.81 -9.99 11.74
N ALA A 44 -16.05 -10.75 12.82
CA ALA A 44 -17.10 -11.77 12.85
C ALA A 44 -18.49 -11.14 12.65
N GLY A 45 -19.26 -11.67 11.70
CA GLY A 45 -20.58 -11.18 11.31
C GLY A 45 -20.58 -9.99 10.36
N SER A 46 -19.42 -9.41 10.03
CA SER A 46 -19.31 -8.23 9.17
C SER A 46 -19.49 -8.56 7.68
N ALA A 47 -19.69 -7.52 6.86
CA ALA A 47 -19.62 -7.64 5.41
C ALA A 47 -18.21 -8.06 4.94
N PHE A 48 -17.17 -7.57 5.61
CA PHE A 48 -15.79 -7.92 5.30
C PHE A 48 -15.51 -9.41 5.45
N GLN A 49 -16.02 -10.07 6.49
CA GLN A 49 -15.85 -11.52 6.66
C GLN A 49 -16.36 -12.31 5.45
N LYS A 50 -17.42 -11.85 4.78
CA LYS A 50 -17.98 -12.53 3.60
C LYS A 50 -17.06 -12.45 2.37
N LEU A 51 -16.10 -11.51 2.38
CA LEU A 51 -15.09 -11.35 1.34
C LEU A 51 -13.84 -12.19 1.61
N LEU A 52 -13.70 -12.74 2.82
CA LEU A 52 -12.52 -13.51 3.20
C LEU A 52 -12.61 -14.96 2.72
N ASP A 53 -11.47 -15.49 2.30
CA ASP A 53 -11.30 -16.93 2.11
C ASP A 53 -11.43 -17.65 3.47
N PRO A 54 -12.07 -18.83 3.55
CA PRO A 54 -12.13 -19.59 4.81
C PRO A 54 -10.76 -19.92 5.42
N ALA A 55 -9.71 -19.98 4.60
CA ALA A 55 -8.31 -20.18 4.99
C ALA A 55 -7.48 -18.88 4.92
N VAL A 56 -8.13 -17.71 5.00
CA VAL A 56 -7.46 -16.41 5.01
C VAL A 56 -6.34 -16.38 6.05
N THR A 57 -5.19 -15.85 5.64
CA THR A 57 -4.09 -15.57 6.56
C THR A 57 -4.21 -14.15 7.09
N TYR A 58 -4.12 -13.99 8.41
CA TYR A 58 -4.04 -12.67 9.04
C TYR A 58 -2.71 -12.52 9.76
N ARG A 59 -2.03 -11.42 9.47
CA ARG A 59 -0.78 -11.03 10.10
C ARG A 59 -0.88 -9.63 10.66
N GLN A 60 -0.34 -9.44 11.86
CA GLN A 60 -0.15 -8.13 12.46
C GLN A 60 1.31 -7.99 12.90
N ASN A 61 1.94 -6.87 12.56
CA ASN A 61 3.32 -6.53 12.95
C ASN A 61 4.28 -7.68 12.62
N ASN A 62 4.20 -8.17 11.38
CA ASN A 62 4.96 -9.31 10.85
C ASN A 62 4.78 -10.65 11.58
N LYS A 63 3.73 -10.82 12.42
CA LYS A 63 3.44 -12.06 13.16
C LYS A 63 2.02 -12.56 12.89
N ALA A 64 1.87 -13.87 12.77
CA ALA A 64 0.56 -14.49 12.59
C ALA A 64 -0.39 -14.06 13.73
N SER A 65 -1.63 -13.76 13.39
CA SER A 65 -2.67 -13.29 14.31
C SER A 65 -4.02 -13.91 13.96
N SER A 66 -5.07 -13.58 14.69
CA SER A 66 -6.42 -14.09 14.48
C SER A 66 -7.47 -12.99 14.59
N ALA A 67 -8.69 -13.29 14.12
CA ALA A 67 -9.79 -12.32 14.15
C ALA A 67 -10.30 -11.93 15.54
N SER A 68 -9.92 -12.68 16.58
CA SER A 68 -10.22 -12.35 17.97
C SER A 68 -9.08 -11.60 18.66
N ALA A 69 -8.02 -11.24 17.94
CA ALA A 69 -6.80 -10.66 18.50
C ALA A 69 -6.35 -9.40 17.75
N GLY A 70 -5.45 -8.65 18.38
CA GLY A 70 -4.81 -7.51 17.73
C GLY A 70 -5.75 -6.35 17.46
N ILE A 71 -5.55 -5.68 16.32
CA ILE A 71 -6.33 -4.49 15.93
C ILE A 71 -7.75 -4.85 15.47
N TRP A 72 -7.96 -6.06 14.94
CA TRP A 72 -9.27 -6.55 14.49
C TRP A 72 -10.30 -6.74 15.61
N SER A 73 -9.86 -6.92 16.87
CA SER A 73 -10.75 -7.01 18.03
C SER A 73 -10.94 -5.69 18.77
N LYS A 74 -10.50 -4.57 18.18
CA LYS A 74 -10.60 -3.23 18.76
C LYS A 74 -11.38 -2.31 17.84
N ALA A 75 -12.46 -1.72 18.34
CA ALA A 75 -13.15 -0.66 17.65
C ALA A 75 -12.25 0.57 17.56
N LEU A 76 -12.08 1.12 16.37
CA LEU A 76 -11.32 2.35 16.13
C LEU A 76 -12.25 3.43 15.60
N LYS A 77 -12.24 4.60 16.24
CA LYS A 77 -12.85 5.80 15.64
C LYS A 77 -11.85 6.37 14.65
N LEU A 78 -12.09 6.18 13.35
CA LEU A 78 -11.17 6.66 12.32
C LEU A 78 -11.31 8.18 12.16
N ASP A 79 -10.22 8.90 12.38
CA ASP A 79 -10.13 10.34 12.11
C ASP A 79 -9.56 10.60 10.69
N HIS A 80 -8.85 9.62 10.14
CA HIS A 80 -8.37 9.62 8.76
C HIS A 80 -8.28 8.19 8.23
N ASN A 81 -8.55 8.03 6.94
CA ASN A 81 -8.18 6.85 6.18
C ASN A 81 -7.90 7.22 4.72
N ARG A 82 -7.05 6.44 4.05
CA ARG A 82 -6.71 6.61 2.65
C ARG A 82 -6.30 5.30 2.01
N THR A 83 -6.88 4.97 0.86
CA THR A 83 -6.64 3.70 0.16
C THR A 83 -5.89 3.88 -1.16
N THR A 84 -4.94 2.98 -1.40
CA THR A 84 -4.17 2.75 -2.64
C THR A 84 -4.66 1.44 -3.28
N LEU A 85 -4.87 1.41 -4.59
CA LEU A 85 -5.48 0.26 -5.29
C LEU A 85 -4.54 -0.30 -6.37
N ASP A 86 -3.98 -1.49 -6.13
CA ASP A 86 -3.09 -2.20 -7.05
C ASP A 86 -3.90 -3.16 -7.92
N THR A 87 -4.28 -2.68 -9.11
CA THR A 87 -5.07 -3.45 -10.08
C THR A 87 -4.23 -4.53 -10.79
N THR A 88 -2.90 -4.51 -10.65
CA THR A 88 -2.00 -5.51 -11.26
C THR A 88 -1.84 -6.73 -10.36
N GLN A 89 -1.84 -6.54 -9.03
CA GLN A 89 -1.71 -7.63 -8.06
C GLN A 89 -3.01 -7.93 -7.30
N CYS A 90 -4.11 -7.27 -7.64
CA CYS A 90 -5.40 -7.41 -6.96
C CYS A 90 -5.27 -7.22 -5.45
N ALA A 91 -4.68 -6.08 -5.10
CA ALA A 91 -4.38 -5.74 -3.72
C ALA A 91 -4.76 -4.30 -3.44
N SER A 92 -4.99 -3.99 -2.17
CA SER A 92 -5.11 -2.61 -1.71
C SER A 92 -4.22 -2.39 -0.49
N TYR A 93 -3.81 -1.15 -0.30
CA TYR A 93 -3.17 -0.66 0.92
C TYR A 93 -4.04 0.44 1.48
N THR A 94 -4.29 0.45 2.78
CA THR A 94 -5.02 1.53 3.45
C THR A 94 -4.24 2.01 4.67
N GLU A 95 -3.95 3.31 4.71
CA GLU A 95 -3.45 4.00 5.91
C GLU A 95 -4.65 4.48 6.74
N LEU A 96 -4.63 4.23 8.05
CA LEU A 96 -5.66 4.62 9.02
C LEU A 96 -5.03 5.40 10.16
N VAL A 97 -5.73 6.43 10.64
CA VAL A 97 -5.38 7.10 11.90
C VAL A 97 -6.60 7.19 12.81
N SER A 98 -6.40 6.76 14.05
CA SER A 98 -7.32 7.00 15.17
C SER A 98 -6.57 7.78 16.22
N THR A 99 -7.08 8.93 16.64
CA THR A 99 -6.50 9.71 17.75
C THR A 99 -7.12 9.32 19.09
N ALA A 100 -8.37 8.83 19.09
CA ALA A 100 -9.05 8.29 20.26
C ALA A 100 -8.69 6.81 20.45
N GLY A 101 -7.87 6.51 21.46
CA GLY A 101 -7.15 5.22 21.48
C GLY A 101 -6.14 5.23 20.32
N PRO A 102 -4.95 5.83 20.53
CA PRO A 102 -4.16 6.32 19.41
C PRO A 102 -3.52 5.18 18.63
N TYR A 103 -3.79 5.15 17.32
CA TYR A 103 -3.22 4.20 16.37
C TYR A 103 -2.90 4.90 15.04
N VAL A 104 -1.80 4.47 14.42
CA VAL A 104 -1.50 4.67 13.00
C VAL A 104 -1.32 3.27 12.42
N VAL A 105 -2.10 2.93 11.40
CA VAL A 105 -2.24 1.56 10.91
C VAL A 105 -2.09 1.56 9.40
N GLY A 106 -1.22 0.71 8.88
CA GLY A 106 -1.20 0.34 7.47
C GLY A 106 -1.82 -1.04 7.32
N VAL A 107 -2.70 -1.23 6.33
CA VAL A 107 -3.32 -2.53 6.06
C VAL A 107 -3.22 -2.88 4.59
N GLN A 108 -2.72 -4.07 4.27
CA GLN A 108 -2.75 -4.63 2.92
C GLN A 108 -3.79 -5.75 2.82
N LEU A 109 -4.69 -5.64 1.85
CA LEU A 109 -5.61 -6.72 1.46
C LEU A 109 -5.13 -7.33 0.15
N ARG A 110 -5.14 -8.66 0.03
CA ARG A 110 -4.79 -9.35 -1.21
C ARG A 110 -5.82 -10.41 -1.56
N HIS A 111 -6.30 -10.35 -2.80
CA HIS A 111 -7.22 -11.33 -3.36
C HIS A 111 -6.47 -12.60 -3.78
N ALA A 112 -7.17 -13.74 -3.73
CA ALA A 112 -6.58 -15.05 -4.03
C ALA A 112 -6.07 -15.17 -5.47
N SER A 113 -6.77 -14.51 -6.40
CA SER A 113 -6.35 -14.38 -7.79
C SER A 113 -5.78 -12.99 -8.03
N ALA A 114 -4.56 -12.96 -8.59
CA ALA A 114 -3.92 -11.74 -9.07
C ALA A 114 -4.51 -11.23 -10.41
N THR A 115 -5.59 -11.86 -10.91
CA THR A 115 -6.29 -11.43 -12.12
C THR A 115 -7.81 -11.44 -11.97
N ASP A 116 -8.34 -11.60 -10.75
CA ASP A 116 -9.79 -11.60 -10.50
C ASP A 116 -10.09 -11.02 -9.11
N ALA A 117 -10.56 -9.77 -9.06
CA ALA A 117 -10.92 -9.12 -7.80
C ALA A 117 -12.23 -9.63 -7.19
N ALA A 118 -13.02 -10.42 -7.92
CA ALA A 118 -14.16 -11.13 -7.33
C ALA A 118 -13.70 -12.37 -6.54
N SER A 119 -12.45 -12.81 -6.71
CA SER A 119 -11.87 -13.86 -5.88
C SER A 119 -11.78 -13.41 -4.41
N PRO A 120 -11.94 -14.33 -3.44
CA PRO A 120 -11.92 -13.98 -2.04
C PRO A 120 -10.54 -13.44 -1.60
N ILE A 121 -10.51 -12.64 -0.55
CA ILE A 121 -9.29 -12.16 0.11
C ILE A 121 -8.64 -13.32 0.86
N ASN A 122 -7.45 -13.75 0.44
CA ASN A 122 -6.72 -14.85 1.08
C ASN A 122 -5.63 -14.38 2.05
N SER A 123 -5.32 -13.09 2.06
CA SER A 123 -4.29 -12.52 2.93
C SER A 123 -4.67 -11.10 3.36
N VAL A 124 -4.57 -10.88 4.67
CA VAL A 124 -4.61 -9.56 5.28
C VAL A 124 -3.38 -9.37 6.15
N ASP A 125 -2.66 -8.29 5.89
CA ASP A 125 -1.46 -7.91 6.65
C ASP A 125 -1.67 -6.52 7.23
N ALA A 126 -1.27 -6.31 8.48
CA ALA A 126 -1.37 -5.03 9.15
C ALA A 126 -0.06 -4.66 9.84
N ILE A 127 0.40 -3.44 9.66
CA ILE A 127 1.42 -2.79 10.48
C ILE A 127 0.71 -1.77 11.36
N VAL A 128 0.82 -1.92 12.67
CA VAL A 128 0.01 -1.25 13.69
C VAL A 128 0.96 -0.61 14.69
N ALA A 129 1.08 0.72 14.63
CA ALA A 129 1.80 1.52 15.60
C ALA A 129 0.84 2.17 16.61
N THR A 130 1.25 2.25 17.87
CA THR A 130 0.51 2.83 18.99
C THR A 130 1.45 3.41 20.05
N THR A 131 0.90 3.87 21.17
CA THR A 131 1.66 4.49 22.27
C THR A 131 2.82 3.59 22.72
N GLY A 132 4.04 4.11 22.65
CA GLY A 132 5.28 3.42 23.02
C GLY A 132 6.16 3.07 21.82
N ASP A 133 5.59 3.03 20.62
CA ASP A 133 6.32 2.74 19.38
C ASP A 133 7.14 3.95 18.91
N TRP A 134 8.05 3.71 17.96
CA TRP A 134 9.06 4.68 17.54
C TRP A 134 8.46 6.02 17.10
N ALA A 135 8.84 7.09 17.82
CA ALA A 135 8.42 8.46 17.58
C ALA A 135 6.89 8.67 17.49
N PHE A 136 6.09 7.75 18.03
CA PHE A 136 4.66 7.69 17.80
C PHE A 136 3.86 8.84 18.46
N ASN A 137 2.99 9.46 17.68
CA ASN A 137 1.96 10.41 18.10
C ASN A 137 0.89 10.55 16.99
N ALA A 138 -0.23 9.81 17.11
CA ALA A 138 -1.31 9.82 16.12
C ALA A 138 -1.86 11.21 15.78
N ALA A 139 -2.01 12.10 16.76
CA ALA A 139 -2.53 13.46 16.52
C ALA A 139 -1.56 14.31 15.68
N LYS A 140 -0.24 14.17 15.92
CA LYS A 140 0.78 14.82 15.08
C LYS A 140 0.77 14.25 13.67
N THR A 141 0.81 12.92 13.51
CA THR A 141 0.71 12.27 12.19
C THR A 141 -0.51 12.78 11.44
N LEU A 142 -1.70 12.77 12.06
CA LEU A 142 -2.93 13.31 11.48
C LEU A 142 -2.78 14.77 11.03
N SER A 143 -2.18 15.63 11.86
CA SER A 143 -2.03 17.06 11.55
C SER A 143 -1.18 17.33 10.29
N TYR A 144 -0.28 16.42 9.94
CA TYR A 144 0.52 16.52 8.73
C TYR A 144 -0.22 15.93 7.53
N ILE A 145 -0.64 14.66 7.63
CA ILE A 145 -1.16 13.91 6.48
C ILE A 145 -2.53 14.43 6.02
N ALA A 146 -3.32 15.03 6.91
CA ALA A 146 -4.60 15.63 6.56
C ALA A 146 -4.48 16.85 5.61
N THR A 147 -3.27 17.39 5.44
CA THR A 147 -3.01 18.52 4.55
C THR A 147 -2.54 18.09 3.15
N GLU A 148 -2.31 16.80 2.95
CA GLU A 148 -1.73 16.26 1.72
C GLU A 148 -2.82 15.86 0.72
N ASP A 149 -2.63 16.19 -0.56
CA ASP A 149 -3.59 15.84 -1.61
C ASP A 149 -3.22 14.53 -2.29
N TRP A 150 -3.69 13.38 -1.81
CA TRP A 150 -3.46 12.06 -2.43
C TRP A 150 -4.36 11.72 -3.63
N GLY A 151 -4.94 12.72 -4.29
CA GLY A 151 -5.80 12.54 -5.43
C GLY A 151 -5.15 11.89 -6.65
N THR A 152 -6.00 11.48 -7.59
CA THR A 152 -5.60 10.96 -8.89
C THR A 152 -4.73 11.96 -9.65
N LEU A 153 -3.57 11.50 -10.09
CA LEU A 153 -2.63 12.30 -10.87
C LEU A 153 -3.11 12.48 -12.30
N ALA A 154 -2.71 13.59 -12.94
CA ALA A 154 -2.82 13.74 -14.38
C ALA A 154 -1.99 12.67 -15.09
N ALA A 155 -2.42 12.22 -16.26
CA ALA A 155 -1.75 11.11 -16.97
C ALA A 155 -0.25 11.37 -17.23
N ALA A 156 0.15 12.63 -17.46
CA ALA A 156 1.54 13.03 -17.68
C ALA A 156 2.41 12.93 -16.41
N ASP A 157 1.80 12.98 -15.22
CA ASP A 157 2.50 12.90 -13.94
C ASP A 157 2.56 11.47 -13.37
N ARG A 158 1.81 10.54 -13.98
CA ARG A 158 1.79 9.13 -13.57
C ARG A 158 3.05 8.43 -14.05
N SER A 159 3.75 7.80 -13.10
CA SER A 159 4.90 6.97 -13.41
C SER A 159 4.46 5.52 -13.65
N PRO A 160 5.09 4.79 -14.58
CA PRO A 160 4.86 3.35 -14.72
C PRO A 160 5.18 2.61 -13.41
N ARG A 161 4.50 1.49 -13.15
CA ARG A 161 4.73 0.63 -11.98
C ARG A 161 6.21 0.37 -11.67
N ALA A 162 6.99 0.04 -12.69
CA ALA A 162 8.41 -0.27 -12.54
C ALA A 162 9.23 0.93 -12.02
N VAL A 163 8.83 2.16 -12.37
CA VAL A 163 9.47 3.39 -11.86
C VAL A 163 9.10 3.64 -10.40
N LEU A 164 7.83 3.42 -10.04
CA LEU A 164 7.37 3.51 -8.65
C LEU A 164 8.12 2.51 -7.75
N GLN A 165 8.19 1.25 -8.19
CA GLN A 165 8.89 0.20 -7.46
C GLN A 165 10.39 0.49 -7.35
N ALA A 166 11.05 0.91 -8.44
CA ALA A 166 12.47 1.24 -8.41
C ALA A 166 12.80 2.40 -7.46
N ALA A 167 11.93 3.41 -7.36
CA ALA A 167 12.10 4.50 -6.41
C ALA A 167 11.98 4.03 -4.95
N ALA A 168 10.98 3.18 -4.66
CA ALA A 168 10.81 2.57 -3.34
C ALA A 168 12.01 1.67 -2.99
N ASP A 169 12.46 0.84 -3.93
CA ASP A 169 13.64 -0.02 -3.76
C ASP A 169 14.90 0.79 -3.46
N ALA A 170 15.17 1.83 -4.27
CA ALA A 170 16.31 2.70 -4.08
C ALA A 170 16.28 3.38 -2.70
N TYR A 171 15.10 3.82 -2.23
CA TYR A 171 14.96 4.40 -0.90
C TYR A 171 15.30 3.34 0.15
N LEU A 172 14.59 2.21 0.17
CA LEU A 172 14.78 1.17 1.18
C LEU A 172 16.21 0.58 1.18
N ASP A 173 16.91 0.61 0.05
CA ASP A 173 18.30 0.15 -0.06
C ASP A 173 19.31 1.09 0.62
N MET A 174 19.01 2.36 0.85
CA MET A 174 19.93 3.31 1.51
C MET A 174 20.39 2.86 2.89
N TRP A 175 19.58 2.04 3.56
CA TRP A 175 19.87 1.48 4.87
C TRP A 175 21.01 0.46 4.82
N SER A 176 21.25 -0.17 3.67
CA SER A 176 22.33 -1.16 3.50
C SER A 176 23.36 -0.82 2.42
N ASN A 177 23.10 0.19 1.59
CA ASN A 177 23.95 0.64 0.52
C ASN A 177 24.07 2.18 0.53
N SER A 178 25.25 2.68 0.89
CA SER A 178 25.52 4.13 0.97
C SER A 178 25.37 4.87 -0.35
N THR A 179 25.40 4.18 -1.50
CA THR A 179 25.24 4.81 -2.81
C THR A 179 23.79 4.91 -3.27
N ALA A 180 22.87 4.16 -2.64
CA ALA A 180 21.47 4.10 -3.07
C ALA A 180 20.74 5.46 -2.95
N ILE A 181 21.21 6.33 -2.05
CA ILE A 181 20.66 7.69 -1.89
C ILE A 181 20.71 8.51 -3.19
N ASN A 182 21.69 8.24 -4.05
CA ASN A 182 21.86 8.92 -5.34
C ASN A 182 20.87 8.41 -6.41
N ALA A 183 20.30 7.22 -6.20
CA ALA A 183 19.33 6.61 -7.11
C ALA A 183 17.88 6.96 -6.76
N VAL A 184 17.62 7.41 -5.52
CA VAL A 184 16.28 7.87 -5.14
C VAL A 184 15.93 9.14 -5.94
N PRO A 185 14.79 9.16 -6.66
CA PRO A 185 14.42 10.31 -7.45
C PRO A 185 13.76 11.38 -6.58
N TRP A 186 14.52 12.03 -5.70
CA TRP A 186 14.03 13.06 -4.79
C TRP A 186 13.34 14.21 -5.54
N GLY A 187 12.15 14.60 -5.07
CA GLY A 187 11.45 15.80 -5.50
C GLY A 187 11.75 17.00 -4.61
N SER A 188 11.41 18.20 -5.09
CA SER A 188 11.43 19.42 -4.27
C SER A 188 10.23 20.32 -4.63
N PRO A 189 9.45 20.81 -3.66
CA PRO A 189 9.46 20.38 -2.25
C PRO A 189 9.06 18.91 -2.09
N CYS A 190 9.45 18.30 -0.97
CA CYS A 190 8.96 17.00 -0.55
C CYS A 190 8.84 16.92 0.98
N ALA A 191 8.00 16.00 1.47
CA ALA A 191 7.80 15.76 2.89
C ALA A 191 8.02 14.29 3.24
N ARG A 192 8.49 14.05 4.47
CA ARG A 192 8.61 12.72 5.06
C ARG A 192 8.01 12.73 6.46
N THR A 193 7.04 11.86 6.70
CA THR A 193 6.47 11.57 8.02
C THR A 193 6.95 10.19 8.46
N GLU A 194 7.92 10.15 9.38
CA GLU A 194 8.54 8.91 9.88
C GLU A 194 8.10 8.68 11.33
N GLY A 195 7.25 7.67 11.57
CA GLY A 195 6.47 7.56 12.80
C GLY A 195 5.55 8.77 12.96
N SER A 196 5.97 9.75 13.77
CA SER A 196 5.31 11.08 13.83
C SER A 196 6.30 12.24 13.80
N MET A 197 7.55 11.98 13.40
CA MET A 197 8.50 13.03 13.02
C MET A 197 8.19 13.49 11.60
N HIS A 198 8.21 14.80 11.37
CA HIS A 198 7.89 15.37 10.06
C HIS A 198 9.03 16.24 9.55
N PHE A 199 9.46 15.97 8.33
CA PHE A 199 10.55 16.66 7.64
C PHE A 199 10.01 17.28 6.35
N SER A 200 10.02 18.61 6.29
CA SER A 200 9.54 19.41 5.17
C SER A 200 10.25 20.78 5.22
N PRO A 201 10.54 21.45 4.09
CA PRO A 201 10.21 21.11 2.71
C PRO A 201 11.20 20.14 2.03
N SER A 202 12.09 19.52 2.82
CA SER A 202 12.99 18.46 2.35
C SER A 202 12.77 17.16 3.12
N CYS A 203 12.49 16.10 2.37
CA CYS A 203 12.34 14.72 2.84
C CYS A 203 13.68 13.97 2.97
N THR A 204 14.81 14.62 2.68
CA THR A 204 16.16 14.00 2.76
C THR A 204 16.84 14.21 4.12
N VAL A 205 16.23 15.00 5.01
CA VAL A 205 16.85 15.33 6.31
C VAL A 205 16.86 14.10 7.21
N GLY A 206 18.06 13.66 7.62
CA GLY A 206 18.23 12.56 8.57
C GLY A 206 18.12 11.15 7.97
N VAL A 207 18.01 11.04 6.63
CA VAL A 207 18.08 9.74 5.96
C VAL A 207 19.51 9.16 6.08
N PRO A 208 19.68 7.83 6.08
CA PRO A 208 21.01 7.22 6.22
C PRO A 208 21.93 7.57 5.05
N THR A 209 23.18 7.92 5.36
CA THR A 209 24.22 8.23 4.36
C THR A 209 25.38 7.22 4.35
N SER A 210 25.57 6.45 5.42
CA SER A 210 26.68 5.50 5.53
C SER A 210 26.30 4.05 5.26
N GLY A 211 25.03 3.68 5.39
CA GLY A 211 24.51 2.31 5.23
C GLY A 211 25.16 1.28 6.16
N SER A 212 24.45 0.20 6.47
CA SER A 212 25.04 -1.00 7.09
C SER A 212 24.34 -2.24 6.58
N ALA A 213 25.10 -3.28 6.26
CA ALA A 213 24.52 -4.57 5.86
C ALA A 213 23.57 -5.14 6.93
N SER A 214 23.80 -4.85 8.22
CA SER A 214 22.93 -5.24 9.33
C SER A 214 21.61 -4.46 9.39
N ALA A 215 21.50 -3.33 8.68
CA ALA A 215 20.29 -2.53 8.58
C ALA A 215 19.48 -2.82 7.30
N LYS A 216 19.82 -3.88 6.56
CA LYS A 216 19.09 -4.25 5.34
C LYS A 216 17.60 -4.49 5.61
N ILE A 217 16.77 -3.75 4.87
CA ILE A 217 15.32 -3.93 4.84
C ILE A 217 14.99 -5.14 3.97
N THR A 218 14.24 -6.10 4.53
CA THR A 218 13.90 -7.38 3.88
C THR A 218 12.39 -7.63 3.89
N GLN A 219 11.94 -8.76 3.33
CA GLN A 219 10.53 -9.18 3.33
C GLN A 219 9.58 -8.13 2.74
N ARG A 220 10.03 -7.43 1.69
CA ARG A 220 9.28 -6.35 1.03
C ARG A 220 8.02 -6.90 0.34
N ARG A 221 6.86 -6.35 0.67
CA ARG A 221 5.56 -6.71 0.10
C ARG A 221 4.91 -5.44 -0.44
N TYR A 222 4.72 -5.41 -1.76
CA TYR A 222 4.35 -4.19 -2.47
C TYR A 222 2.87 -4.10 -2.75
N VAL A 223 2.30 -2.91 -2.58
CA VAL A 223 1.05 -2.48 -3.20
C VAL A 223 1.35 -1.20 -3.97
N ILE A 224 1.13 -1.20 -5.28
CA ILE A 224 1.50 -0.07 -6.16
C ILE A 224 0.28 0.37 -6.97
N ASP A 225 0.02 1.67 -6.99
CA ASP A 225 -1.07 2.30 -7.74
C ASP A 225 -0.53 3.47 -8.58
N GLU A 226 -0.45 3.26 -9.89
CA GLU A 226 0.02 4.26 -10.85
C GLU A 226 -0.89 5.48 -10.94
N THR A 227 -2.18 5.35 -10.60
CA THR A 227 -3.16 6.43 -10.76
C THR A 227 -2.96 7.54 -9.74
N VAL A 228 -2.54 7.20 -8.53
CA VAL A 228 -2.20 8.15 -7.44
C VAL A 228 -0.69 8.31 -7.24
N GLY A 229 0.10 7.52 -7.98
CA GLY A 229 1.56 7.51 -7.92
C GLY A 229 2.10 6.93 -6.62
N SER A 230 1.40 5.95 -6.03
CA SER A 230 1.77 5.37 -4.73
C SER A 230 2.51 4.04 -4.90
N ALA A 231 3.51 3.81 -4.03
CA ALA A 231 4.07 2.50 -3.74
C ALA A 231 4.20 2.32 -2.22
N ASP A 232 3.34 1.48 -1.63
CA ASP A 232 3.47 1.00 -0.25
C ASP A 232 4.29 -0.30 -0.23
N VAL A 233 5.13 -0.41 0.81
CA VAL A 233 5.99 -1.55 1.07
C VAL A 233 5.92 -1.91 2.55
N PHE A 234 5.30 -3.04 2.87
CA PHE A 234 5.54 -3.66 4.18
C PHE A 234 6.82 -4.44 4.18
N CYS A 235 7.59 -4.33 5.25
CA CYS A 235 8.91 -4.92 5.33
C CYS A 235 9.31 -5.33 6.75
N SER A 236 10.47 -5.98 6.84
CA SER A 236 11.21 -6.20 8.07
C SER A 236 12.44 -5.30 8.08
N PHE A 237 12.42 -4.31 8.96
CA PHE A 237 13.50 -3.35 9.19
C PHE A 237 14.53 -3.92 10.18
N ALA A 238 15.81 -3.62 9.97
CA ALA A 238 16.92 -4.04 10.86
C ALA A 238 16.85 -5.53 11.31
N GLY A 239 16.46 -6.42 10.40
CA GLY A 239 16.40 -7.87 10.62
C GLY A 239 15.03 -8.43 11.06
N ALA A 240 14.19 -7.68 11.78
CA ALA A 240 12.88 -8.20 12.22
C ALA A 240 11.83 -7.15 12.62
N LEU A 241 12.18 -5.86 12.67
CA LEU A 241 11.25 -4.81 13.13
C LEU A 241 10.14 -4.62 12.08
N PRO A 242 8.86 -4.66 12.47
CA PRO A 242 7.75 -4.41 11.56
C PRO A 242 7.72 -2.96 11.12
N ASP A 243 7.63 -2.74 9.82
CA ASP A 243 7.65 -1.39 9.26
C ASP A 243 6.83 -1.34 7.96
N SER A 244 6.26 -0.18 7.69
CA SER A 244 5.64 0.18 6.42
C SER A 244 6.32 1.43 5.89
N HIS A 245 6.59 1.45 4.60
CA HIS A 245 6.99 2.66 3.89
C HIS A 245 6.08 2.86 2.70
N GLU A 246 5.38 3.99 2.66
CA GLU A 246 4.64 4.41 1.48
C GLU A 246 5.31 5.63 0.84
N PHE A 247 5.51 5.54 -0.47
CA PHE A 247 6.09 6.58 -1.29
C PHE A 247 5.05 7.12 -2.23
N ARG A 248 5.00 8.44 -2.38
CA ARG A 248 4.28 9.06 -3.48
C ARG A 248 5.20 9.75 -4.45
N LEU A 249 5.04 9.41 -5.72
CA LEU A 249 5.74 10.02 -6.83
C LEU A 249 4.80 10.85 -7.69
N ILE A 250 5.23 12.06 -8.04
CA ILE A 250 4.57 12.92 -9.02
C ILE A 250 5.61 13.28 -10.08
N GLY A 251 5.33 13.00 -11.35
CA GLY A 251 6.29 13.22 -12.44
C GLY A 251 7.59 12.44 -12.26
N GLY A 252 7.51 11.24 -11.68
CA GLY A 252 8.68 10.39 -11.40
C GLY A 252 9.54 10.84 -10.22
N LYS A 253 9.09 11.81 -9.42
CA LYS A 253 9.83 12.34 -8.27
C LYS A 253 9.12 12.07 -6.95
N VAL A 254 9.84 11.60 -5.94
CA VAL A 254 9.32 11.39 -4.57
C VAL A 254 8.89 12.72 -3.98
N ARG A 255 7.62 12.85 -3.60
CA ARG A 255 7.02 14.04 -2.98
C ARG A 255 6.61 13.80 -1.55
N LEU A 256 6.13 12.60 -1.23
CA LEU A 256 5.67 12.23 0.10
C LEU A 256 6.27 10.87 0.47
N VAL A 257 6.65 10.70 1.73
CA VAL A 257 7.11 9.44 2.31
C VAL A 257 6.44 9.27 3.66
N HIS A 258 5.63 8.23 3.83
CA HIS A 258 5.04 7.86 5.11
C HIS A 258 5.74 6.61 5.63
N THR A 259 5.99 6.57 6.93
CA THR A 259 6.42 5.33 7.59
C THR A 259 5.56 5.03 8.81
N ILE A 260 5.29 3.75 9.01
CA ILE A 260 4.62 3.23 10.21
C ILE A 260 5.56 2.23 10.85
N THR A 261 6.30 2.69 11.86
CA THR A 261 7.37 1.92 12.50
C THR A 261 6.93 1.49 13.90
N VAL A 262 7.07 0.19 14.18
CA VAL A 262 6.67 -0.46 15.44
C VAL A 262 7.89 -0.76 16.30
#